data_AF-A0A553EC42-F1
#
_entry.id   AF-A0A553EC42-F1
#
_cell.length_a   1.000
_cell.length_b   1.000
_cell.length_c   1.000
_cell.angle_alpha   90.00
_cell.angle_beta   90.00
_cell.angle_gamma   90.00
#
_symmetry.space_group_name_H-M   'P 1'
#
loop_
_entity.id
_entity.type
_entity.pdbx_description
1 polymer ?
#
loop_
_entity_poly.entity_id
_entity_poly.type
_entity_poly.pdbx_seq_one_letter_code
_entity_poly.pdbx_strand_id
1 'polypeptide(L)'
;MFFSFLKKKISGKKQKPEEVVAFELPMQFVLNYSEGYERTSLVSEEEIKRAINNIDEYGDIWLSNCRPVITPYGNCSGISCMSVPDGNLQVAVCFAMSDGLTRYSSCDYSPSDIVRMFCNYFERLEIPEIKNWEKGHFTPVSPADEPYYLYVDNEEFKFIDYEDVLAALENLEAGKCSSLLLKTPGCQNGYLEVRRTKDNYIVEIGGNNEEGDWVVLMTRASYIGRIRFWLFNYYHKREFPRITDEWEDITEEVANDE
;
A
#
# COMPACT_ATOMS: atom_id res chain seq x y z
N MET A 1 58.53 43.35 21.86
CA MET A 1 58.40 42.25 20.87
C MET A 1 56.93 42.16 20.50
N PHE A 2 56.43 42.88 19.48
CA PHE A 2 56.24 42.39 18.10
C PHE A 2 56.02 40.88 17.99
N PHE A 3 54.84 40.44 17.55
CA PHE A 3 54.71 39.52 16.42
C PHE A 3 53.40 39.77 15.64
N SER A 4 53.58 39.77 14.33
CA SER A 4 52.68 40.21 13.28
C SER A 4 51.92 39.04 12.64
N PHE A 5 50.78 39.39 12.07
CA PHE A 5 49.90 38.64 11.18
C PHE A 5 50.59 37.69 10.18
N LEU A 6 49.97 36.52 9.97
CA LEU A 6 49.86 35.90 8.65
C LEU A 6 48.52 35.15 8.50
N LYS A 7 47.58 35.80 7.79
CA LYS A 7 46.42 35.14 7.17
C LYS A 7 46.94 34.19 6.09
N LYS A 8 46.60 32.90 6.16
CA LYS A 8 46.72 31.98 5.03
C LYS A 8 45.32 31.68 4.49
N LYS A 9 45.07 32.15 3.27
CA LYS A 9 43.89 31.86 2.44
C LYS A 9 43.69 30.34 2.35
N ILE A 10 42.58 29.83 2.87
CA ILE A 10 42.05 28.53 2.45
C ILE A 10 41.20 28.81 1.21
N SER A 11 41.75 28.45 0.06
CA SER A 11 41.06 28.49 -1.23
C SER A 11 39.88 27.53 -1.18
N GLY A 12 38.67 28.07 -1.29
CA GLY A 12 37.45 27.30 -1.41
C GLY A 12 37.46 26.47 -2.70
N LYS A 13 37.65 25.15 -2.56
CA LYS A 13 36.99 24.21 -3.45
C LYS A 13 35.71 23.80 -2.74
N LYS A 14 34.58 24.33 -3.19
CA LYS A 14 33.28 23.72 -2.91
C LYS A 14 33.36 22.31 -3.46
N GLN A 15 33.44 21.30 -2.58
CA GLN A 15 33.08 19.95 -2.98
C GLN A 15 31.63 20.03 -3.44
N LYS A 16 31.41 19.69 -4.71
CA LYS A 16 30.08 19.44 -5.25
C LYS A 16 29.46 18.38 -4.33
N PRO A 17 28.21 18.53 -3.87
CA PRO A 17 27.54 17.40 -3.22
C PRO A 17 27.56 16.26 -4.24
N GLU A 18 28.12 15.12 -3.86
CA GLU A 18 27.86 13.90 -4.60
C GLU A 18 26.35 13.70 -4.52
N GLU A 19 25.68 13.82 -5.66
CA GLU A 19 24.31 13.34 -5.82
C GLU A 19 24.34 11.87 -5.40
N VAL A 20 23.75 11.59 -4.25
CA VAL A 20 23.31 10.23 -3.94
C VAL A 20 22.25 9.93 -4.97
N VAL A 21 22.66 9.33 -6.09
CA VAL A 21 21.73 8.74 -7.04
C VAL A 21 21.09 7.60 -6.26
N ALA A 22 19.89 7.86 -5.73
CA ALA A 22 19.04 6.81 -5.22
C ALA A 22 18.86 5.81 -6.36
N PHE A 23 19.44 4.62 -6.20
CA PHE A 23 19.22 3.53 -7.14
C PHE A 23 17.76 3.11 -6.93
N GLU A 24 16.84 3.75 -7.63
CA GLU A 24 15.45 3.30 -7.62
C GLU A 24 15.43 1.91 -8.25
N LEU A 25 15.18 0.91 -7.43
CA LEU A 25 14.91 -0.43 -7.92
C LEU A 25 13.74 -0.34 -8.90
N PRO A 26 13.81 -1.06 -10.05
CA PRO A 26 12.70 -1.08 -10.99
C PRO A 26 11.41 -1.52 -10.27
N MET A 27 10.27 -0.97 -10.70
CA MET A 27 8.98 -1.36 -10.16
C MET A 27 8.78 -2.85 -10.36
N GLN A 28 8.34 -3.54 -9.31
CA GLN A 28 7.96 -4.94 -9.38
C GLN A 28 6.44 -5.01 -9.50
N PHE A 29 5.99 -5.97 -10.29
CA PHE A 29 4.59 -6.21 -10.55
C PHE A 29 4.22 -7.64 -10.21
N VAL A 30 2.96 -7.82 -9.82
CA VAL A 30 2.33 -9.13 -9.69
C VAL A 30 1.10 -9.13 -10.59
N LEU A 31 1.02 -10.15 -11.45
CA LEU A 31 -0.17 -10.42 -12.26
C LEU A 31 -1.05 -11.43 -11.51
N ASN A 32 -2.29 -11.03 -11.24
CA ASN A 32 -3.26 -11.79 -10.47
C ASN A 32 -4.47 -12.13 -11.33
N TYR A 33 -5.13 -13.22 -10.98
CA TYR A 33 -6.29 -13.78 -11.68
C TYR A 33 -7.38 -14.12 -10.66
N SER A 34 -8.66 -13.96 -11.02
CA SER A 34 -9.75 -14.43 -10.15
C SER A 34 -9.98 -15.92 -10.30
N GLU A 35 -9.66 -16.49 -11.47
CA GLU A 35 -9.90 -17.90 -11.79
C GLU A 35 -8.67 -18.60 -12.38
N GLY A 36 -8.68 -19.92 -12.28
CA GLY A 36 -7.85 -20.83 -13.07
C GLY A 36 -6.38 -21.00 -12.67
N TYR A 37 -5.69 -19.96 -12.18
CA TYR A 37 -4.22 -19.97 -12.08
C TYR A 37 -3.64 -19.30 -10.84
N GLU A 38 -2.42 -19.73 -10.48
CA GLU A 38 -1.60 -19.04 -9.48
C GLU A 38 -1.13 -17.68 -10.03
N ARG A 39 -1.19 -16.65 -9.19
CA ARG A 39 -0.57 -15.33 -9.44
C ARG A 39 0.94 -15.48 -9.69
N THR A 40 1.51 -14.58 -10.49
CA THR A 40 2.94 -14.58 -10.82
C THR A 40 3.58 -13.21 -10.62
N SER A 41 4.81 -13.20 -10.06
CA SER A 41 5.68 -12.03 -9.99
C SER A 41 6.66 -11.93 -11.17
N LEU A 42 6.69 -12.94 -12.05
CA LEU A 42 7.51 -12.97 -13.27
C LEU A 42 6.73 -12.38 -14.45
N VAL A 43 6.28 -11.13 -14.30
CA VAL A 43 5.44 -10.46 -15.30
C VAL A 43 6.27 -10.10 -16.54
N SER A 44 5.73 -10.40 -17.72
CA SER A 44 6.26 -9.97 -19.03
C SER A 44 5.14 -9.47 -19.94
N GLU A 45 5.48 -8.79 -21.03
CA GLU A 45 4.48 -8.38 -22.02
C GLU A 45 3.75 -9.59 -22.63
N GLU A 46 4.46 -10.68 -22.91
CA GLU A 46 3.89 -11.92 -23.45
C GLU A 46 2.89 -12.52 -22.46
N GLU A 47 3.20 -12.46 -21.17
CA GLU A 47 2.33 -12.94 -20.11
C GLU A 47 1.06 -12.09 -19.98
N ILE A 48 1.19 -10.76 -20.01
CA ILE A 48 0.06 -9.83 -20.06
C ILE A 48 -0.82 -10.09 -21.29
N LYS A 49 -0.21 -10.21 -22.48
CA LYS A 49 -0.90 -10.51 -23.75
C LYS A 49 -1.64 -11.83 -23.67
N ARG A 50 -1.01 -12.87 -23.11
CA ARG A 50 -1.60 -14.18 -22.93
C ARG A 50 -2.81 -14.13 -22.00
N ALA A 51 -2.67 -13.48 -20.85
CA ALA A 51 -3.76 -13.36 -19.89
C ALA A 51 -4.98 -12.66 -20.51
N ILE A 52 -4.80 -11.47 -21.09
CA ILE A 52 -5.91 -10.67 -21.62
C ILE A 52 -6.61 -11.36 -22.80
N ASN A 53 -5.86 -12.03 -23.68
CA ASN A 53 -6.46 -12.75 -24.82
C ASN A 53 -7.25 -14.00 -24.40
N ASN A 54 -7.06 -14.50 -23.17
CA ASN A 54 -7.77 -15.64 -22.63
C ASN A 54 -8.53 -15.24 -21.36
N ILE A 55 -9.07 -14.01 -21.31
CA ILE A 55 -9.76 -13.48 -20.12
C ILE A 55 -10.92 -14.36 -19.66
N ASP A 56 -11.61 -15.05 -20.58
CA ASP A 56 -12.68 -16.00 -20.25
C ASP A 56 -12.19 -17.21 -19.43
N GLU A 57 -10.89 -17.53 -19.46
CA GLU A 57 -10.27 -18.61 -18.66
C GLU A 57 -9.75 -18.12 -17.30
N TYR A 58 -9.38 -16.83 -17.21
CA TYR A 58 -8.74 -16.22 -16.04
C TYR A 58 -9.70 -15.38 -15.18
N GLY A 59 -10.86 -15.04 -15.72
CA GLY A 59 -11.80 -14.09 -15.15
C GLY A 59 -11.20 -12.69 -15.09
N ASP A 60 -11.23 -12.08 -13.91
CA ASP A 60 -10.67 -10.77 -13.67
C ASP A 60 -9.15 -10.85 -13.59
N ILE A 61 -8.47 -9.92 -14.29
CA ILE A 61 -7.01 -9.85 -14.35
C ILE A 61 -6.56 -8.54 -13.73
N TRP A 62 -5.59 -8.59 -12.81
CA TRP A 62 -5.01 -7.41 -12.15
C TRP A 62 -3.50 -7.38 -12.26
N LEU A 63 -2.97 -6.25 -12.74
CA LEU A 63 -1.56 -5.93 -12.69
C LEU A 63 -1.29 -4.97 -11.53
N SER A 64 -0.77 -5.51 -10.43
CA SER A 64 -0.56 -4.80 -9.17
C SER A 64 0.91 -4.43 -8.99
N ASN A 65 1.21 -3.16 -8.74
CA ASN A 65 2.54 -2.68 -8.37
C ASN A 65 2.83 -2.99 -6.90
N CYS A 66 4.04 -3.47 -6.60
CA CYS A 66 4.46 -3.81 -5.23
C CYS A 66 4.74 -2.58 -4.34
N ARG A 67 4.90 -1.39 -4.94
CA ARG A 67 5.05 -0.10 -4.26
C ARG A 67 4.17 0.96 -4.92
N PRO A 68 3.64 1.97 -4.21
CA PRO A 68 2.78 3.00 -4.77
C PRO A 68 3.37 3.70 -5.98
N VAL A 69 2.55 3.92 -7.02
CA VAL A 69 2.90 4.80 -8.14
C VAL A 69 2.21 6.14 -7.90
N ILE A 70 2.98 7.18 -7.61
CA ILE A 70 2.42 8.50 -7.31
C ILE A 70 1.90 9.14 -8.60
N THR A 71 0.62 9.50 -8.63
CA THR A 71 -0.02 10.18 -9.78
C THR A 71 -0.79 11.42 -9.32
N PRO A 72 -1.19 12.32 -10.24
CA PRO A 72 -2.08 13.44 -9.92
C PRO A 72 -3.45 13.04 -9.35
N TYR A 73 -3.85 11.76 -9.49
CA TYR A 73 -5.13 11.23 -9.04
C TYR A 73 -5.04 10.48 -7.70
N GLY A 74 -3.83 10.33 -7.15
CA GLY A 74 -3.56 9.56 -5.94
C GLY A 74 -2.46 8.50 -6.13
N ASN A 75 -2.29 7.64 -5.14
CA ASN A 75 -1.34 6.53 -5.18
C ASN A 75 -1.93 5.37 -5.98
N CYS A 76 -1.51 5.23 -7.23
CA CYS A 76 -1.97 4.14 -8.09
C CYS A 76 -1.48 2.79 -7.56
N SER A 77 -2.43 1.88 -7.38
CA SER A 77 -2.26 0.56 -6.79
C SER A 77 -2.26 -0.57 -7.81
N GLY A 78 -2.67 -0.28 -9.05
CA GLY A 78 -2.63 -1.20 -10.17
C GLY A 78 -3.71 -0.89 -11.21
N ILE A 79 -3.71 -1.68 -12.27
CA ILE A 79 -4.76 -1.65 -13.30
C ILE A 79 -5.38 -3.05 -13.44
N SER A 80 -6.64 -3.09 -13.84
CA SER A 80 -7.38 -4.35 -14.00
C SER A 80 -8.22 -4.38 -15.26
N CYS A 81 -8.58 -5.58 -15.69
CA CYS A 81 -9.61 -5.78 -16.69
C CYS A 81 -10.49 -6.97 -16.34
N MET A 82 -11.74 -6.90 -16.77
CA MET A 82 -12.73 -7.98 -16.60
C MET A 82 -13.70 -8.01 -17.78
N SER A 83 -14.32 -9.17 -17.98
CA SER A 83 -15.47 -9.31 -18.87
C SER A 83 -16.73 -8.88 -18.14
N VAL A 84 -17.53 -8.00 -18.74
CA VAL A 84 -18.84 -7.60 -18.20
C VAL A 84 -19.96 -8.45 -18.82
N PRO A 85 -21.17 -8.54 -18.20
CA PRO A 85 -22.20 -9.50 -18.62
C PRO A 85 -22.69 -9.41 -20.07
N ASP A 86 -22.47 -8.28 -20.75
CA ASP A 86 -22.80 -8.08 -22.16
C ASP A 86 -21.69 -8.52 -23.13
N GLY A 87 -20.58 -9.06 -22.60
CA GLY A 87 -19.41 -9.52 -23.35
C GLY A 87 -18.41 -8.42 -23.70
N ASN A 88 -18.67 -7.17 -23.31
CA ASN A 88 -17.68 -6.10 -23.43
C ASN A 88 -16.57 -6.27 -22.38
N LEU A 89 -15.42 -5.65 -22.64
CA LEU A 89 -14.33 -5.63 -21.67
C LEU A 89 -14.30 -4.28 -20.95
N GLN A 90 -14.22 -4.35 -19.63
CA GLN A 90 -14.03 -3.20 -18.77
C GLN A 90 -12.59 -3.12 -18.33
N VAL A 91 -12.01 -1.92 -18.36
CA VAL A 91 -10.71 -1.62 -17.77
C VAL A 91 -10.93 -0.75 -16.54
N ALA A 92 -10.09 -0.93 -15.54
CA ALA A 92 -10.07 -0.07 -14.37
C ALA A 92 -8.66 0.28 -13.89
N VAL A 93 -8.56 1.43 -13.22
CA VAL A 93 -7.37 1.85 -12.48
C VAL A 93 -7.77 2.07 -11.03
N CYS A 94 -7.00 1.49 -10.11
CA CYS A 94 -7.27 1.57 -8.67
C CYS A 94 -6.25 2.48 -8.00
N PHE A 95 -6.73 3.32 -7.09
CA PHE A 95 -5.92 4.23 -6.29
C PHE A 95 -6.14 3.93 -4.81
N ALA A 96 -5.04 3.75 -4.07
CA ALA A 96 -5.07 3.78 -2.61
C ALA A 96 -5.22 5.22 -2.14
N MET A 97 -6.26 5.44 -1.32
CA MET A 97 -6.63 6.68 -0.66
C MET A 97 -6.63 6.44 0.86
N SER A 98 -6.85 7.47 1.67
CA SER A 98 -6.93 7.32 3.13
C SER A 98 -8.06 6.38 3.54
N ASP A 99 -9.22 6.54 2.90
CA ASP A 99 -10.47 5.82 3.12
C ASP A 99 -10.59 4.46 2.39
N GLY A 100 -9.55 4.05 1.65
CA GLY A 100 -9.48 2.73 1.00
C GLY A 100 -9.14 2.79 -0.49
N LEU A 101 -9.75 1.91 -1.29
CA LEU A 101 -9.51 1.80 -2.73
C LEU A 101 -10.59 2.50 -3.55
N THR A 102 -10.19 3.57 -4.23
CA THR A 102 -11.00 4.20 -5.28
C THR A 102 -10.70 3.55 -6.63
N ARG A 103 -11.73 3.21 -7.38
CA ARG A 103 -11.63 2.65 -8.74
C ARG A 103 -12.22 3.62 -9.75
N TYR A 104 -11.50 3.81 -10.85
CA TYR A 104 -12.03 4.43 -12.06
C TYR A 104 -12.15 3.36 -13.12
N SER A 105 -13.30 3.24 -13.79
CA SER A 105 -13.53 2.22 -14.81
C SER A 105 -14.23 2.73 -16.05
N SER A 106 -13.96 2.09 -17.18
CA SER A 106 -14.63 2.33 -18.46
C SER A 106 -14.75 1.02 -19.24
N CYS A 107 -15.85 0.88 -19.99
CA CYS A 107 -16.13 -0.28 -20.83
C CYS A 107 -15.74 -0.03 -22.29
N ASP A 108 -16.08 -1.00 -23.15
CA ASP A 108 -16.02 -0.95 -24.61
C ASP A 108 -14.60 -0.95 -25.20
N TYR A 109 -13.66 -1.63 -24.55
CA TYR A 109 -12.31 -1.82 -25.06
C TYR A 109 -12.11 -3.16 -25.78
N SER A 110 -11.32 -3.15 -26.85
CA SER A 110 -10.84 -4.38 -27.48
C SER A 110 -9.70 -5.02 -26.67
N PRO A 111 -9.48 -6.34 -26.74
CA PRO A 111 -8.33 -6.98 -26.09
C PRO A 111 -6.99 -6.29 -26.43
N SER A 112 -6.81 -5.86 -27.69
CA SER A 112 -5.60 -5.16 -28.12
C SER A 112 -5.39 -3.79 -27.48
N ASP A 113 -6.47 -3.06 -27.18
CA ASP A 113 -6.38 -1.78 -26.48
C ASP A 113 -6.00 -1.99 -25.02
N ILE A 114 -6.57 -3.00 -24.37
CA ILE A 114 -6.27 -3.37 -22.99
C ILE A 114 -4.82 -3.83 -22.85
N VAL A 115 -4.35 -4.70 -23.76
CA VAL A 115 -2.94 -5.12 -23.81
C VAL A 115 -2.02 -3.91 -23.88
N ARG A 116 -2.32 -2.94 -24.77
CA ARG A 116 -1.52 -1.72 -24.89
C ARG A 116 -1.49 -0.94 -23.58
N MET A 117 -2.63 -0.80 -22.89
CA MET A 117 -2.71 -0.10 -21.61
C MET A 117 -1.91 -0.81 -20.50
N PHE A 118 -2.03 -2.13 -20.38
CA PHE A 118 -1.27 -2.93 -19.40
C PHE A 118 0.23 -2.88 -19.67
N CYS A 119 0.66 -3.03 -20.93
CA CYS A 119 2.08 -2.92 -21.29
C CYS A 119 2.62 -1.50 -21.04
N ASN A 120 1.89 -0.45 -21.40
CA ASN A 120 2.29 0.94 -21.09
C ASN A 120 2.47 1.16 -19.58
N TYR A 121 1.55 0.63 -18.76
CA TYR A 121 1.66 0.71 -17.31
C TYR A 121 2.86 -0.08 -16.77
N PHE A 122 3.04 -1.33 -17.23
CA PHE A 122 4.15 -2.19 -16.83
C PHE A 122 5.51 -1.59 -17.16
N GLU A 123 5.68 -1.06 -18.37
CA GLU A 123 6.97 -0.56 -18.85
C GLU A 123 7.28 0.87 -18.40
N ARG A 124 6.26 1.71 -18.23
CA ARG A 124 6.42 3.17 -18.10
C ARG A 124 5.68 3.78 -16.93
N LEU A 125 4.95 2.99 -16.14
CA LEU A 125 4.05 3.45 -15.08
C LEU A 125 2.97 4.42 -15.62
N GLU A 126 2.68 4.33 -16.91
CA GLU A 126 1.72 5.19 -17.60
C GLU A 126 0.31 4.62 -17.42
N ILE A 127 -0.52 5.34 -16.67
CA ILE A 127 -1.95 5.00 -16.53
C ILE A 127 -2.76 5.54 -17.72
N PRO A 128 -3.88 4.89 -18.08
CA PRO A 128 -4.84 5.44 -19.04
C PRO A 128 -5.37 6.81 -18.64
N GLU A 129 -5.87 7.58 -19.61
CA GLU A 129 -6.60 8.82 -19.34
C GLU A 129 -7.99 8.49 -18.73
N ILE A 130 -8.15 8.80 -17.44
CA ILE A 130 -9.31 8.39 -16.64
C ILE A 130 -10.31 9.52 -16.36
N LYS A 131 -10.09 10.75 -16.85
CA LYS A 131 -10.92 11.91 -16.48
C LYS A 131 -12.43 11.73 -16.70
N ASN A 132 -12.82 10.93 -17.70
CA ASN A 132 -14.23 10.66 -18.04
C ASN A 132 -14.69 9.26 -17.63
N TRP A 133 -13.89 8.52 -16.85
CA TRP A 133 -14.24 7.18 -16.39
C TRP A 133 -15.18 7.25 -15.20
N GLU A 134 -15.97 6.20 -15.01
CA GLU A 134 -16.87 6.08 -13.88
C GLU A 134 -16.06 5.88 -12.60
N LYS A 135 -16.31 6.71 -11.57
CA LYS A 135 -15.68 6.62 -10.26
C LYS A 135 -16.55 5.77 -9.33
N GLY A 136 -15.96 4.77 -8.69
CA GLY A 136 -16.61 3.94 -7.68
C GLY A 136 -15.65 3.54 -6.55
N HIS A 137 -16.21 3.07 -5.44
CA HIS A 137 -15.44 2.37 -4.41
C HIS A 137 -15.34 0.91 -4.82
N PHE A 138 -14.18 0.30 -4.64
CA PHE A 138 -13.97 -1.07 -5.09
C PHE A 138 -13.12 -1.87 -4.11
N THR A 139 -13.66 -3.01 -3.71
CA THR A 139 -12.92 -4.08 -3.04
C THR A 139 -12.96 -5.32 -3.91
N PRO A 140 -11.84 -5.74 -4.54
CA PRO A 140 -11.80 -6.86 -5.48
C PRO A 140 -12.06 -8.22 -4.83
N VAL A 141 -12.03 -8.28 -3.51
CA VAL A 141 -12.07 -9.52 -2.72
C VAL A 141 -13.01 -9.31 -1.54
N SER A 142 -13.65 -10.40 -1.10
CA SER A 142 -14.42 -10.40 0.14
C SER A 142 -13.54 -9.94 1.31
N PRO A 143 -14.08 -9.22 2.31
CA PRO A 143 -13.32 -8.84 3.50
C PRO A 143 -12.55 -10.01 4.12
N ALA A 144 -13.12 -11.23 4.10
CA ALA A 144 -12.48 -12.42 4.65
C ALA A 144 -11.16 -12.79 3.92
N ASP A 145 -11.10 -12.51 2.63
CA ASP A 145 -10.01 -12.91 1.73
C ASP A 145 -9.06 -11.76 1.42
N GLU A 146 -9.31 -10.57 1.97
CA GLU A 146 -8.55 -9.37 1.64
C GLU A 146 -7.11 -9.41 2.20
N PRO A 147 -6.06 -9.35 1.36
CA PRO A 147 -4.69 -9.44 1.86
C PRO A 147 -4.34 -8.24 2.74
N TYR A 148 -3.41 -8.42 3.66
CA TYR A 148 -2.85 -7.31 4.42
C TYR A 148 -1.78 -6.57 3.62
N TYR A 149 -1.78 -5.25 3.71
CA TYR A 149 -0.67 -4.39 3.33
C TYR A 149 0.01 -3.88 4.60
N LEU A 150 1.34 -3.89 4.58
CA LEU A 150 2.17 -3.37 5.66
C LEU A 150 2.71 -2.02 5.23
N TYR A 151 2.62 -1.05 6.11
CA TYR A 151 3.20 0.27 5.93
C TYR A 151 4.27 0.47 6.99
N VAL A 152 5.47 0.90 6.62
CA VAL A 152 6.55 1.24 7.55
C VAL A 152 7.01 2.65 7.25
N ASP A 153 6.87 3.57 8.22
CA ASP A 153 7.14 5.01 8.02
C ASP A 153 6.44 5.60 6.76
N ASN A 154 5.20 5.17 6.52
CA ASN A 154 4.38 5.50 5.34
C ASN A 154 4.81 4.87 4.00
N GLU A 155 5.86 4.05 3.97
CA GLU A 155 6.18 3.24 2.79
C GLU A 155 5.31 1.98 2.76
N GLU A 156 4.56 1.76 1.67
CA GLU A 156 3.66 0.63 1.48
C GLU A 156 4.38 -0.60 0.92
N PHE A 157 4.12 -1.75 1.54
CA PHE A 157 4.59 -3.08 1.17
C PHE A 157 3.39 -4.01 0.97
N LYS A 158 3.32 -4.66 -0.20
CA LYS A 158 2.27 -5.61 -0.59
C LYS A 158 2.81 -7.03 -0.66
N PHE A 159 1.89 -8.00 -0.71
CA PHE A 159 2.22 -9.44 -0.83
C PHE A 159 3.14 -9.94 0.29
N ILE A 160 2.90 -9.42 1.49
CA ILE A 160 3.66 -9.76 2.69
C ILE A 160 3.24 -11.12 3.26
N ASP A 161 4.12 -11.68 4.08
CA ASP A 161 3.75 -12.68 5.07
C ASP A 161 3.84 -12.12 6.51
N TYR A 162 3.63 -12.98 7.51
CA TYR A 162 3.73 -12.56 8.91
C TYR A 162 5.18 -12.32 9.37
N GLU A 163 6.17 -12.94 8.73
CA GLU A 163 7.58 -12.71 9.04
C GLU A 163 8.00 -11.29 8.62
N ASP A 164 7.45 -10.76 7.52
CA ASP A 164 7.64 -9.36 7.15
C ASP A 164 7.11 -8.40 8.23
N VAL A 165 5.95 -8.70 8.83
CA VAL A 165 5.37 -7.92 9.94
C VAL A 165 6.27 -7.98 11.18
N LEU A 166 6.82 -9.16 11.49
CA LEU A 166 7.76 -9.32 12.60
C LEU A 166 9.06 -8.55 12.36
N ALA A 167 9.61 -8.59 11.15
CA ALA A 167 10.80 -7.83 10.79
C ALA A 167 10.57 -6.31 10.93
N ALA A 168 9.38 -5.81 10.55
CA ALA A 168 9.02 -4.42 10.79
C ALA A 168 8.91 -4.08 12.28
N LEU A 169 8.33 -4.97 13.10
CA LEU A 169 8.24 -4.79 14.55
C LEU A 169 9.64 -4.78 15.22
N GLU A 170 10.56 -5.64 14.77
CA GLU A 170 11.95 -5.66 15.23
C GLU A 170 12.71 -4.39 14.83
N ASN A 171 12.47 -3.89 13.62
CA ASN A 171 13.02 -2.60 13.18
C ASN A 171 12.47 -1.44 14.01
N LEU A 172 11.19 -1.48 14.39
CA LEU A 172 10.56 -0.50 15.27
C LEU A 172 11.21 -0.52 16.65
N GLU A 173 11.36 -1.70 17.26
CA GLU A 173 12.02 -1.88 18.56
C GLU A 173 13.48 -1.39 18.54
N ALA A 174 14.21 -1.70 17.47
CA ALA A 174 15.59 -1.26 17.26
C ALA A 174 15.70 0.25 16.94
N GLY A 175 14.58 0.95 16.74
CA GLY A 175 14.55 2.38 16.40
C GLY A 175 15.01 2.71 14.99
N LYS A 176 14.90 1.75 14.06
CA LYS A 176 15.21 1.93 12.64
C LYS A 176 14.04 2.49 11.85
N CYS A 177 12.82 2.32 12.35
CA CYS A 177 11.61 3.00 11.89
C CYS A 177 10.86 3.61 13.09
N SER A 178 9.90 4.48 12.78
CA SER A 178 9.09 5.21 13.77
C SER A 178 7.66 4.68 13.89
N SER A 179 7.12 4.09 12.83
CA SER A 179 5.80 3.46 12.83
C SER A 179 5.74 2.21 11.94
N LEU A 180 4.77 1.36 12.25
CA LEU A 180 4.26 0.35 11.34
C LEU A 180 2.74 0.33 11.39
N LEU A 181 2.08 0.16 10.25
CA LEU A 181 0.64 0.09 10.10
C LEU A 181 0.30 -1.15 9.29
N LEU A 182 -0.58 -1.99 9.82
CA LEU A 182 -1.11 -3.16 9.12
C LEU A 182 -2.59 -2.90 8.83
N LYS A 183 -2.96 -2.84 7.55
CA LYS A 183 -4.36 -2.65 7.14
C LYS A 183 -4.68 -3.43 5.88
N THR A 184 -5.97 -3.67 5.64
CA THR A 184 -6.40 -4.17 4.33
C THR A 184 -6.61 -2.99 3.36
N PRO A 185 -6.42 -3.18 2.04
CA PRO A 185 -6.51 -2.10 1.06
C PRO A 185 -7.83 -1.32 1.07
N GLY A 186 -8.96 -2.01 1.18
CA GLY A 186 -10.28 -1.43 1.31
C GLY A 186 -10.65 -1.06 2.74
N CYS A 187 -9.73 -1.26 3.69
CA CYS A 187 -9.90 -0.96 5.11
C CYS A 187 -11.13 -1.60 5.77
N GLN A 188 -11.70 -2.64 5.13
CA GLN A 188 -12.96 -3.27 5.56
C GLN A 188 -12.81 -4.03 6.89
N ASN A 189 -11.60 -4.53 7.17
CA ASN A 189 -11.25 -5.17 8.44
C ASN A 189 -10.50 -4.21 9.37
N GLY A 190 -10.62 -2.91 9.10
CA GLY A 190 -9.94 -1.87 9.83
C GLY A 190 -8.42 -1.87 9.65
N TYR A 191 -7.73 -1.36 10.67
CA TYR A 191 -6.27 -1.31 10.73
C TYR A 191 -5.72 -1.42 12.15
N LEU A 192 -4.44 -1.78 12.26
CA LEU A 192 -3.66 -1.72 13.49
C LEU A 192 -2.34 -0.98 13.22
N GLU A 193 -2.15 0.17 13.85
CA GLU A 193 -0.90 0.93 13.83
C GLU A 193 -0.15 0.79 15.15
N VAL A 194 1.18 0.73 15.06
CA VAL A 194 2.09 0.83 16.19
C VAL A 194 3.09 1.95 15.92
N ARG A 195 3.13 2.95 16.79
CA ARG A 195 4.08 4.06 16.75
C ARG A 195 5.03 3.97 17.93
N ARG A 196 6.33 4.12 17.68
CA ARG A 196 7.32 4.17 18.74
C ARG A 196 7.37 5.56 19.36
N THR A 197 7.37 5.60 20.69
CA THR A 197 7.72 6.79 21.46
C THR A 197 9.04 6.57 22.18
N LYS A 198 9.52 7.57 22.92
CA LYS A 198 10.79 7.50 23.62
C LYS A 198 10.87 6.31 24.61
N ASP A 199 9.78 6.07 25.34
CA ASP A 199 9.77 5.12 26.47
C ASP A 199 8.72 4.01 26.31
N ASN A 200 7.82 4.11 25.33
CA ASN A 200 6.69 3.21 25.12
C ASN A 200 6.31 3.12 23.63
N TYR A 201 5.25 2.37 23.35
CA TYR A 201 4.57 2.34 22.06
C TYR A 201 3.17 2.92 22.20
N ILE A 202 2.72 3.64 21.19
CA ILE A 202 1.31 3.96 20.97
C ILE A 202 0.78 2.89 20.03
N VAL A 203 -0.33 2.27 20.39
CA VAL A 203 -1.05 1.34 19.53
C VAL A 203 -2.40 1.94 19.21
N GLU A 204 -2.73 1.99 17.93
CA GLU A 204 -3.97 2.52 17.43
C GLU A 204 -4.67 1.45 16.59
N ILE A 205 -5.97 1.34 16.76
CA ILE A 205 -6.81 0.47 15.93
C ILE A 205 -7.97 1.30 15.40
N GLY A 206 -8.27 1.15 14.11
CA GLY A 206 -9.46 1.73 13.50
C GLY A 206 -10.30 0.62 12.89
N GLY A 207 -11.62 0.68 13.03
CA GLY A 207 -12.52 -0.33 12.48
C GLY A 207 -13.98 -0.02 12.76
N ASN A 208 -14.88 -0.76 12.12
CA ASN A 208 -16.31 -0.65 12.39
C ASN A 208 -16.67 -1.33 13.73
N ASN A 209 -17.46 -0.65 14.56
CA ASN A 209 -18.04 -1.21 15.77
C ASN A 209 -19.23 -2.16 15.46
N GLU A 210 -19.90 -2.67 16.49
CA GLU A 210 -21.07 -3.56 16.33
C GLU A 210 -22.26 -2.90 15.61
N GLU A 211 -22.35 -1.57 15.63
CA GLU A 211 -23.39 -0.78 14.97
C GLU A 211 -23.01 -0.41 13.52
N GLY A 212 -21.77 -0.70 13.10
CA GLY A 212 -21.24 -0.40 11.77
C GLY A 212 -20.60 0.98 11.65
N ASP A 213 -20.48 1.73 12.75
CA ASP A 213 -19.82 3.03 12.76
C ASP A 213 -18.30 2.86 12.87
N TRP A 214 -17.58 3.68 12.11
CA TRP A 214 -16.12 3.73 12.18
C TRP A 214 -15.66 4.34 13.50
N VAL A 215 -14.82 3.62 14.25
CA VAL A 215 -14.24 4.04 15.52
C VAL A 215 -12.74 3.86 15.48
N VAL A 216 -12.00 4.82 16.06
CA VAL A 216 -10.56 4.73 16.26
C VAL A 216 -10.26 4.75 17.75
N LEU A 217 -9.56 3.71 18.22
CA LEU A 217 -9.15 3.56 19.61
C LEU A 217 -7.64 3.53 19.72
N MET A 218 -7.11 4.13 20.79
CA MET A 218 -5.69 4.20 21.06
C MET A 218 -5.36 3.73 22.47
N THR A 219 -4.21 3.08 22.64
CA THR A 219 -3.66 2.76 23.95
C THR A 219 -2.14 2.87 23.96
N ARG A 220 -1.56 2.89 25.16
CA ARG A 220 -0.11 2.87 25.36
C ARG A 220 0.34 1.48 25.81
N ALA A 221 1.31 0.92 25.12
CA ALA A 221 1.92 -0.36 25.47
C ALA A 221 3.40 -0.17 25.80
N SER A 222 3.84 -0.69 26.94
CA SER A 222 5.24 -0.67 27.38
C SER A 222 6.02 -1.94 27.02
N TYR A 223 5.31 -2.99 26.61
CA TYR A 223 5.89 -4.32 26.36
C TYR A 223 5.63 -4.79 24.93
N ILE A 224 6.71 -4.93 24.15
CA ILE A 224 6.66 -5.32 22.74
C ILE A 224 6.00 -6.70 22.52
N GLY A 225 6.11 -7.61 23.49
CA GLY A 225 5.50 -8.93 23.39
C GLY A 225 3.96 -8.89 23.38
N ARG A 226 3.33 -7.90 24.04
CA ARG A 226 1.87 -7.68 23.98
C ARG A 226 1.47 -7.24 22.56
N ILE A 227 2.25 -6.36 21.96
CA ILE A 227 2.04 -5.85 20.60
C ILE A 227 2.22 -6.98 19.57
N ARG A 228 3.26 -7.80 19.73
CA ARG A 228 3.48 -9.00 18.89
C ARG A 228 2.27 -9.95 18.92
N PHE A 229 1.68 -10.16 20.10
CA PHE A 229 0.48 -11.00 20.23
C PHE A 229 -0.74 -10.38 19.54
N TRP A 230 -0.91 -9.06 19.61
CA TRP A 230 -1.98 -8.36 18.90
C TRP A 230 -1.82 -8.42 17.38
N LEU A 231 -0.63 -8.13 16.87
CA LEU A 231 -0.32 -8.27 15.44
C LEU A 231 -0.54 -9.71 14.94
N PHE A 232 -0.16 -10.72 15.72
CA PHE A 232 -0.42 -12.13 15.38
C PHE A 232 -1.91 -12.42 15.19
N ASN A 233 -2.74 -12.05 16.17
CA ASN A 233 -4.18 -12.32 16.09
C ASN A 233 -4.84 -11.50 15.00
N TYR A 234 -4.44 -10.24 14.82
CA TYR A 234 -4.96 -9.42 13.74
C TYR A 234 -4.59 -10.02 12.38
N TYR A 235 -3.32 -10.34 12.14
CA TYR A 235 -2.85 -10.91 10.87
C TYR A 235 -3.51 -12.26 10.53
N HIS A 236 -3.58 -13.19 11.49
CA HIS A 236 -4.07 -14.55 11.21
C HIS A 236 -5.57 -14.76 11.41
N LYS A 237 -6.23 -13.92 12.21
CA LYS A 237 -7.63 -14.13 12.62
C LYS A 237 -8.53 -12.92 12.41
N ARG A 238 -7.99 -11.77 11.98
CA ARG A 238 -8.71 -10.48 11.90
C ARG A 238 -9.25 -10.01 13.26
N GLU A 239 -8.65 -10.49 14.35
CA GLU A 239 -9.10 -10.16 15.70
C GLU A 239 -8.35 -8.94 16.23
N PHE A 240 -9.10 -7.89 16.57
CA PHE A 240 -8.56 -6.74 17.28
C PHE A 240 -8.15 -7.10 18.72
N PRO A 241 -7.24 -6.33 19.33
CA PRO A 241 -7.00 -6.38 20.76
C PRO A 241 -8.31 -6.32 21.55
N ARG A 242 -8.36 -7.04 22.67
CA ARG A 242 -9.46 -6.88 23.62
C ARG A 242 -9.45 -5.45 24.18
N ILE A 243 -10.54 -4.74 23.98
CA ILE A 243 -10.72 -3.38 24.52
C ILE A 243 -10.90 -3.46 26.03
N THR A 244 -10.12 -2.65 26.73
CA THR A 244 -10.10 -2.47 28.19
C THR A 244 -10.23 -0.99 28.51
N ASP A 245 -10.26 -0.64 29.79
CA ASP A 245 -10.24 0.74 30.29
C ASP A 245 -8.94 1.51 29.95
N GLU A 246 -7.92 0.82 29.44
CA GLU A 246 -6.67 1.41 28.95
C GLU A 246 -6.79 2.04 27.55
N TRP A 247 -7.91 1.82 26.86
CA TRP A 247 -8.15 2.32 25.50
C TRP A 247 -8.93 3.62 25.54
N GLU A 248 -8.45 4.61 24.79
CA GLU A 248 -9.04 5.93 24.61
C GLU A 248 -9.68 6.00 23.22
N ASP A 249 -10.89 6.53 23.13
CA ASP A 249 -11.54 6.82 21.84
C ASP A 249 -11.01 8.15 21.30
N ILE A 250 -10.41 8.09 20.10
CA ILE A 250 -9.79 9.23 19.42
C ILE A 250 -10.41 9.46 18.03
N THR A 251 -11.61 8.94 17.80
CA THR A 251 -12.28 8.98 16.48
C THR A 251 -12.41 10.41 15.94
N GLU A 252 -12.80 11.37 16.79
CA GLU A 252 -12.91 12.78 16.40
C GLU A 252 -11.55 13.43 16.14
N GLU A 253 -10.49 12.98 16.82
CA GLU A 253 -9.14 13.55 16.64
C GLU A 253 -8.58 13.20 15.27
N VAL A 254 -8.72 11.94 14.87
CA VAL A 254 -8.23 11.44 13.57
C VAL A 254 -9.04 12.02 12.41
N ALA A 255 -10.35 12.18 12.55
CA ALA A 255 -11.20 12.75 11.51
C ALA A 255 -10.87 14.22 11.16
N ASN A 256 -10.17 14.94 12.04
CA ASN A 256 -9.76 16.34 11.82
C ASN A 256 -8.34 16.49 11.26
N ASP A 257 -7.55 15.41 11.21
CA ASP A 257 -6.16 15.39 10.73
C ASP A 257 -6.03 14.94 9.26
N GLU A 258 -7.12 14.48 8.62
CA GLU A 258 -7.24 14.18 7.17
C GLU A 258 -7.78 15.37 6.35
#